data_AF-A0A354V4Y8-F1
#
_entry.id   AF-A0A354V4Y8-F1
#
_cell.length_a   1.000
_cell.length_b   1.000
_cell.length_c   1.000
_cell.angle_alpha   90.00
_cell.angle_beta   90.00
_cell.angle_gamma   90.00
#
_symmetry.space_group_name_H-M   'P 1'
#
loop_
_entity.id
_entity.type
_entity.pdbx_description
1 polymer ?
#
loop_
_entity_poly.entity_id
_entity_poly.type
_entity_poly.pdbx_seq_one_letter_code
_entity_poly.pdbx_strand_id
1 'polypeptide(L)'
;KDTLIEQAEQGVDYFTIHAGVRLKYVPLTAKRVTGIVSRGGSIMAKWCLSKHKESFLYERFDEICDIMRKYDVSFSLGDGLRPGSNADANDAAQFGELETLGELTKVAWNKGCQVMIEGP
;
A
#
# COMPACT_ATOMS: atom_id res chain seq x y z
N LYS A 1 0.19 -14.14 -3.07
CA LYS A 1 -0.81 -14.67 -4.04
C LYS A 1 -1.72 -15.64 -3.33
N ASP A 2 -1.19 -16.74 -2.82
CA ASP A 2 -1.98 -17.79 -2.16
C ASP A 2 -2.82 -17.24 -0.99
N THR A 3 -2.22 -16.41 -0.13
CA THR A 3 -2.95 -15.73 0.97
C THR A 3 -4.12 -14.87 0.49
N LEU A 4 -4.02 -14.19 -0.66
CA LEU A 4 -5.12 -13.39 -1.20
C LEU A 4 -6.26 -14.29 -1.67
N ILE A 5 -5.93 -15.40 -2.33
CA ILE A 5 -6.92 -16.37 -2.84
C ILE A 5 -7.62 -17.04 -1.65
N GLU A 6 -6.86 -17.53 -0.68
CA GLU A 6 -7.38 -18.18 0.52
C GLU A 6 -8.36 -17.27 1.27
N GLN A 7 -7.97 -16.02 1.54
CA GLN A 7 -8.83 -15.07 2.26
C GLN A 7 -10.04 -14.62 1.44
N ALA A 8 -9.90 -14.48 0.11
CA ALA A 8 -11.02 -14.16 -0.76
C ALA A 8 -12.03 -15.33 -0.82
N GLU A 9 -11.56 -16.57 -0.85
CA GLU A 9 -12.41 -17.78 -0.77
C GLU A 9 -13.13 -17.90 0.58
N GLN A 10 -12.57 -17.32 1.65
CA GLN A 10 -13.22 -17.20 2.96
C GLN A 10 -14.26 -16.08 3.04
N GLY A 11 -14.36 -15.21 2.02
CA GLY A 11 -15.34 -14.13 1.96
C GLY A 11 -14.87 -12.84 2.64
N VAL A 12 -13.58 -12.54 2.68
CA VAL A 12 -13.10 -11.21 3.10
C VAL A 12 -13.52 -10.16 2.06
N ASP A 13 -14.26 -9.13 2.50
CA ASP A 13 -14.85 -8.13 1.59
C ASP A 13 -13.89 -7.04 1.11
N TYR A 14 -12.82 -6.75 1.86
CA TYR A 14 -11.79 -5.79 1.45
C TYR A 14 -10.41 -6.13 2.01
N PHE A 15 -9.36 -5.74 1.27
CA PHE A 15 -7.98 -5.90 1.72
C PHE A 15 -7.29 -4.55 1.90
N THR A 16 -6.66 -4.36 3.07
CA THR A 16 -5.66 -3.30 3.26
C THR A 16 -4.34 -3.73 2.60
N ILE A 17 -3.98 -3.10 1.49
CA ILE A 17 -2.77 -3.41 0.73
C ILE A 17 -1.86 -2.18 0.67
N HIS A 18 -0.66 -2.30 1.24
CA HIS A 18 0.34 -1.23 1.33
C HIS A 18 1.19 -1.15 0.04
N ALA A 19 0.52 -1.05 -1.12
CA ALA A 19 1.19 -0.95 -2.43
C ALA A 19 1.81 0.44 -2.68
N GLY A 20 1.47 1.46 -1.88
CA GLY A 20 2.05 2.80 -1.95
C GLY A 20 3.44 2.94 -1.32
N VAL A 21 3.89 1.96 -0.52
CA VAL A 21 5.22 1.96 0.12
C VAL A 21 6.28 1.58 -0.90
N ARG A 22 6.71 2.57 -1.69
CA ARG A 22 7.73 2.40 -2.73
C ARG A 22 9.15 2.55 -2.17
N LEU A 23 10.11 1.86 -2.77
CA LEU A 23 11.52 1.88 -2.35
C LEU A 23 12.06 3.31 -2.27
N LYS A 24 11.72 4.16 -3.26
CA LYS A 24 12.16 5.57 -3.31
C LYS A 24 11.64 6.44 -2.16
N TYR A 25 10.56 6.05 -1.49
CA TYR A 25 9.97 6.84 -0.39
C TYR A 25 10.50 6.45 0.99
N VAL A 26 11.03 5.23 1.16
CA VAL A 26 11.55 4.76 2.45
C VAL A 26 12.64 5.70 3.02
N PRO A 27 13.60 6.23 2.24
CA PRO A 27 14.58 7.18 2.77
C PRO A 27 13.98 8.51 3.26
N LEU A 28 12.80 8.91 2.77
CA LEU A 28 12.15 10.16 3.17
C LEU A 28 11.72 10.12 4.64
N THR A 29 11.44 8.93 5.18
CA THR A 29 11.05 8.76 6.59
C THR A 29 12.23 8.79 7.55
N ALA A 30 13.48 8.85 7.08
CA ALA A 30 14.67 8.80 7.93
C ALA A 30 14.81 10.01 8.88
N LYS A 31 14.16 11.13 8.56
CA LYS A 31 14.16 12.35 9.37
C LYS A 31 12.93 12.48 10.28
N ARG A 32 12.00 11.53 10.25
CA ARG A 32 10.82 11.54 11.09
C ARG A 32 11.16 11.32 12.56
N VAL A 33 10.38 11.94 13.45
CA VAL A 33 10.45 11.73 14.89
C VAL A 33 10.02 10.30 15.25
N THR A 34 8.96 9.79 14.61
CA THR A 34 8.40 8.45 14.89
C THR A 34 8.62 7.43 13.78
N GLY A 35 9.30 7.81 12.69
CA GLY A 35 9.60 6.89 11.59
C GLY A 35 8.36 6.36 10.88
N ILE A 36 8.37 5.04 10.61
CA ILE A 36 7.25 4.32 9.99
C ILE A 36 6.48 3.61 11.10
N VAL A 37 5.26 4.08 11.38
CA VAL A 37 4.40 3.51 12.43
C VAL A 37 3.37 2.49 11.92
N SER A 38 3.17 2.42 10.60
CA SER A 38 2.34 1.36 10.03
C SER A 38 3.03 0.00 10.17
N ARG A 39 2.34 -0.98 10.76
CA ARG A 39 2.83 -2.37 10.82
C ARG A 39 3.02 -2.95 9.42
N GLY A 40 2.01 -2.83 8.55
CA GLY A 40 2.12 -3.32 7.17
C GLY A 40 3.14 -2.54 6.35
N GLY A 41 3.17 -1.21 6.52
CA GLY A 41 4.15 -0.36 5.85
C GLY A 41 5.60 -0.65 6.25
N SER A 42 5.88 -0.88 7.54
CA SER A 42 7.23 -1.22 8.02
C SER A 42 7.70 -2.60 7.56
N ILE A 43 6.80 -3.59 7.43
CA ILE A 43 7.11 -4.88 6.82
C ILE A 43 7.55 -4.70 5.37
N MET A 44 6.81 -3.90 4.59
CA MET A 44 7.13 -3.63 3.19
C MET A 44 8.41 -2.81 3.03
N ALA A 45 8.62 -1.79 3.85
CA ALA A 45 9.85 -1.00 3.85
C ALA A 45 11.08 -1.88 4.12
N LYS A 46 11.00 -2.75 5.14
CA LYS A 46 12.06 -3.72 5.44
C LYS A 46 12.33 -4.65 4.27
N TRP A 47 11.28 -5.16 3.62
CA TRP A 47 11.43 -6.02 2.45
C TRP A 47 12.16 -5.28 1.31
N CYS A 48 11.71 -4.06 0.97
CA CYS A 48 12.30 -3.24 -0.10
C CYS A 48 13.79 -2.96 0.15
N LEU A 49 14.15 -2.56 1.36
CA LEU A 49 15.55 -2.30 1.74
C LEU A 49 16.40 -3.58 1.72
N SER A 50 15.88 -4.70 2.23
CA SER A 50 16.62 -5.97 2.29
C SER A 50 16.91 -6.57 0.92
N LYS A 51 16.03 -6.32 -0.06
CA LYS A 51 16.16 -6.80 -1.44
C LYS A 51 16.75 -5.74 -2.37
N HIS A 52 16.77 -4.48 -1.93
CA HIS A 52 17.03 -3.32 -2.75
C HIS A 52 16.20 -3.33 -4.05
N LYS A 53 14.90 -3.62 -3.90
CA LYS A 53 13.92 -3.74 -4.99
C LYS A 53 12.66 -2.94 -4.69
N GLU A 54 11.94 -2.57 -5.74
CA GLU A 54 10.64 -1.91 -5.63
C GLU A 54 9.62 -2.86 -4.97
N SER A 55 8.63 -2.29 -4.30
CA SER A 55 7.58 -3.06 -3.63
C SER A 55 6.93 -4.05 -4.59
N PHE A 56 6.99 -5.34 -4.25
CA PHE A 56 6.36 -6.37 -5.06
C PHE A 56 4.82 -6.23 -5.12
N LEU A 57 4.22 -5.53 -4.15
CA LEU A 57 2.79 -5.19 -4.17
C LEU A 57 2.50 -4.12 -5.23
N TYR A 58 3.42 -3.17 -5.42
CA TYR A 58 3.36 -2.16 -6.47
C TYR A 58 3.64 -2.78 -7.84
N GLU A 59 4.74 -3.51 -7.99
CA GLU A 59 5.16 -4.11 -9.28
C GLU A 59 4.13 -5.10 -9.83
N ARG A 60 3.43 -5.82 -8.95
CA ARG A 60 2.43 -6.83 -9.31
C ARG A 60 1.00 -6.39 -9.04
N PHE A 61 0.77 -5.09 -8.92
CA PHE A 61 -0.55 -4.54 -8.61
C PHE A 61 -1.62 -4.97 -9.64
N ASP A 62 -1.22 -5.05 -10.91
CA ASP A 62 -2.07 -5.53 -12.01
C ASP A 62 -2.61 -6.94 -11.77
N GLU A 63 -1.75 -7.88 -11.35
CA GLU A 63 -2.14 -9.26 -11.03
C GLU A 63 -2.98 -9.35 -9.75
N ILE A 64 -2.73 -8.47 -8.78
CA ILE A 64 -3.53 -8.38 -7.55
C ILE A 64 -4.96 -7.96 -7.90
N CYS A 65 -5.12 -6.99 -8.80
CA CYS A 65 -6.43 -6.57 -9.31
C CYS A 65 -7.20 -7.73 -9.96
N ASP A 66 -6.54 -8.59 -10.74
CA ASP A 66 -7.20 -9.75 -11.36
C ASP A 66 -7.76 -10.73 -10.31
N ILE A 67 -7.01 -10.93 -9.21
CA ILE A 67 -7.46 -11.75 -8.09
C ILE A 67 -8.65 -11.08 -7.40
N MET A 68 -8.51 -9.82 -7.00
CA MET A 68 -9.55 -9.11 -6.27
C MET A 68 -10.84 -8.99 -7.07
N ARG A 69 -10.75 -8.70 -8.37
CA ARG A 69 -11.90 -8.61 -9.27
C ARG A 69 -12.67 -9.92 -9.37
N LYS A 70 -11.98 -11.07 -9.37
CA LYS A 70 -12.61 -12.40 -9.48
C LYS A 70 -13.59 -12.67 -8.32
N TYR A 71 -13.30 -12.13 -7.14
CA TYR A 71 -14.08 -12.38 -5.92
C TYR A 71 -14.85 -11.13 -5.44
N ASP A 72 -14.82 -10.03 -6.21
CA ASP A 72 -15.39 -8.71 -5.84
C ASP A 72 -14.89 -8.16 -4.49
N VAL A 73 -13.61 -8.36 -4.21
CA VAL A 73 -12.96 -7.80 -3.01
C VAL A 73 -12.56 -6.35 -3.29
N SER A 74 -12.91 -5.45 -2.38
CA SER A 74 -12.56 -4.03 -2.48
C SER A 74 -11.12 -3.76 -2.05
N PHE A 75 -10.44 -2.81 -2.71
CA PHE A 75 -9.16 -2.28 -2.25
C PHE A 75 -9.38 -1.27 -1.13
N SER A 76 -8.72 -1.49 0.00
CA SER A 76 -8.34 -0.42 0.93
C SER A 76 -6.86 -0.13 0.71
N LEU A 77 -6.54 0.91 -0.04
CA LEU A 77 -5.13 1.22 -0.31
C LEU A 77 -4.50 1.83 0.94
N GLY A 78 -3.62 1.06 1.57
CA GLY A 78 -3.11 1.34 2.91
C GLY A 78 -2.10 2.48 2.97
N ASP A 79 -2.15 3.25 4.05
CA ASP A 79 -1.31 4.40 4.35
C ASP A 79 -0.02 4.00 5.10
N GLY A 80 0.83 3.23 4.42
CA GLY A 80 2.04 2.66 5.00
C GLY A 80 3.05 3.68 5.52
N LEU A 81 3.02 4.90 5.00
CA LEU A 81 3.84 6.03 5.39
C LEU A 81 3.01 7.12 6.10
N ARG A 82 1.86 6.79 6.71
CA ARG A 82 1.15 7.75 7.58
C ARG A 82 2.05 8.31 8.71
N PRO A 83 1.81 9.55 9.17
CA PRO A 83 2.52 10.11 10.32
C PRO A 83 2.14 9.40 11.63
N GLY A 84 3.13 9.15 12.48
CA GLY A 84 2.91 8.66 13.85
C GLY A 84 2.90 9.75 14.92
N SER A 85 3.17 10.99 14.51
CA SER A 85 3.19 12.16 15.38
C SER A 85 2.89 13.43 14.57
N ASN A 86 2.44 14.48 15.25
CA ASN A 86 2.19 15.79 14.62
C ASN A 86 3.44 16.38 13.96
N ALA A 87 4.64 16.05 14.46
CA ALA A 87 5.90 16.51 13.88
C ALA A 87 6.18 15.90 12.50
N ASP A 88 5.60 14.74 12.21
CA ASP A 88 5.77 14.00 10.96
C ASP A 88 4.61 14.23 9.98
N ALA A 89 3.57 14.97 10.39
CA ALA A 89 2.35 15.16 9.62
C ALA A 89 2.60 15.99 8.36
N ASN A 90 1.96 15.56 7.26
CA ASN A 90 1.97 16.23 5.96
C ASN A 90 3.38 16.33 5.34
N ASP A 91 4.28 15.41 5.69
CA ASP A 91 5.63 15.37 5.15
C ASP A 91 5.69 14.77 3.71
N ALA A 92 6.88 14.82 3.12
CA ALA A 92 7.10 14.35 1.76
C ALA A 92 6.87 12.83 1.61
N ALA A 93 7.08 12.04 2.66
CA ALA A 93 6.86 10.59 2.60
C ALA A 93 5.37 10.26 2.53
N GLN A 94 4.55 10.92 3.36
CA GLN A 94 3.11 10.76 3.37
C GLN A 94 2.51 11.16 2.02
N PHE A 95 2.83 12.35 1.49
CA PHE A 95 2.24 12.80 0.24
C PHE A 95 2.78 12.05 -0.99
N GLY A 96 4.04 11.59 -0.96
CA GLY A 96 4.57 10.73 -2.01
C GLY A 96 3.83 9.39 -2.10
N GLU A 97 3.48 8.80 -0.96
CA GLU A 97 2.61 7.63 -0.92
C GLU A 97 1.21 7.96 -1.45
N LEU A 98 0.58 9.04 -0.96
CA LEU A 98 -0.77 9.42 -1.34
C LEU A 98 -0.94 9.62 -2.86
N GLU A 99 0.01 10.29 -3.50
CA GLU A 99 0.03 10.46 -4.97
C GLU A 99 0.06 9.10 -5.68
N THR A 100 0.88 8.18 -5.17
CA THR A 100 0.98 6.81 -5.69
C THR A 100 -0.34 6.05 -5.52
N LEU A 101 -1.03 6.22 -4.38
CA LEU A 101 -2.34 5.58 -4.18
C LEU A 101 -3.38 6.09 -5.18
N GLY A 102 -3.32 7.38 -5.57
CA GLY A 102 -4.14 7.93 -6.64
C GLY A 102 -3.84 7.34 -8.03
N GLU A 103 -2.56 7.05 -8.33
CA GLU A 103 -2.18 6.33 -9.55
C GLU A 103 -2.73 4.89 -9.54
N LEU A 104 -2.54 4.16 -8.44
CA LEU A 104 -3.00 2.78 -8.28
C LEU A 104 -4.53 2.67 -8.30
N THR A 105 -5.24 3.68 -7.81
CA THR A 105 -6.70 3.77 -7.90
C THR A 105 -7.17 3.72 -9.35
N LYS A 106 -6.52 4.49 -10.25
CA LYS A 106 -6.85 4.47 -11.69
C LYS A 106 -6.59 3.10 -12.31
N VAL A 107 -5.49 2.44 -11.91
CA VAL A 107 -5.18 1.08 -12.38
C VAL A 107 -6.27 0.10 -11.94
N ALA A 108 -6.66 0.12 -10.66
CA ALA A 108 -7.70 -0.75 -10.12
C ALA A 108 -9.08 -0.49 -10.75
N TRP A 109 -9.45 0.78 -10.96
CA TRP A 109 -10.69 1.15 -11.65
C TRP A 109 -10.72 0.67 -13.10
N ASN A 110 -9.61 0.75 -13.83
CA ASN A 110 -9.52 0.22 -15.19
C ASN A 110 -9.76 -1.31 -15.25
N LYS A 111 -9.54 -2.03 -14.14
CA LYS A 111 -9.87 -3.45 -13.98
C LYS A 111 -11.23 -3.71 -13.30
N GLY A 112 -12.01 -2.66 -13.07
CA GLY A 112 -13.34 -2.75 -12.46
C GLY A 112 -13.31 -3.14 -10.98
N CYS A 113 -12.21 -2.88 -10.26
CA CYS A 113 -12.14 -3.09 -8.82
C CYS A 113 -12.69 -1.86 -8.07
N GLN A 114 -13.36 -2.11 -6.95
CA GLN A 114 -13.77 -1.08 -6.00
C GLN A 114 -12.57 -0.60 -5.18
N VAL A 115 -12.50 0.69 -4.83
CA VAL A 115 -11.33 1.28 -4.15
C VAL A 115 -11.74 2.33 -3.13
N MET A 116 -11.15 2.26 -1.93
CA MET A 116 -11.06 3.34 -0.95
C MET A 116 -9.60 3.58 -0.56
N ILE A 117 -9.31 4.78 -0.04
CA ILE A 117 -7.97 5.23 0.34
C ILE A 117 -7.91 5.40 1.86
N GLU A 118 -6.93 4.79 2.52
CA GLU A 118 -6.65 5.04 3.93
C GLU A 118 -5.83 6.33 4.10
N GLY A 119 -5.93 6.96 5.27
CA GLY A 119 -5.19 8.17 5.58
C GLY A 119 -5.14 8.47 7.09
N PRO A 120 -4.41 9.52 7.49
CA PRO A 120 -4.30 9.96 8.89
C PRO A 120 -5.50 10.76 9.40
#